data_AF-A0A1E3A3K3-F1
#
_entry.id   AF-A0A1E3A3K3-F1
#
_cell.length_a   1.000
_cell.length_b   1.000
_cell.length_c   1.000
_cell.angle_alpha   90.00
_cell.angle_beta   90.00
_cell.angle_gamma   90.00
#
_symmetry.space_group_name_H-M   'P 1'
#
loop_
_entity.id
_entity.type
_entity.pdbx_description
1 polymer ?
#
loop_
_entity_poly.entity_id
_entity_poly.type
_entity_poly.pdbx_seq_one_letter_code
_entity_poly.pdbx_strand_id
1 'polypeptide(L)' 'MFKNSEGYPDNTAGEAIERADRPPHAVKQVIYILHLITSLAGMEIVGRVTLKDKETGREWS' A
#
# COMPACT_ATOMS: atom_id res chain seq x y z
N MET A 1 7.32 18.61 -4.72
CA MET A 1 7.52 17.58 -3.68
C MET A 1 6.61 17.95 -2.52
N PHE A 2 5.43 17.34 -2.43
CA PHE A 2 4.49 17.62 -1.35
C PHE A 2 4.92 16.79 -0.13
N LYS A 3 5.04 17.45 1.02
CA LYS A 3 5.25 16.81 2.33
C LYS A 3 4.02 17.13 3.16
N ASN A 4 3.49 16.15 3.87
CA ASN A 4 2.46 16.42 4.88
C ASN A 4 3.09 17.17 6.07
N SER A 5 2.25 17.67 6.99
CA SER A 5 2.69 18.48 8.13
C SER A 5 3.64 17.77 9.11
N GLU A 6 3.87 16.46 8.94
CA GLU A 6 4.81 15.66 9.73
C GLU A 6 6.14 15.39 9.01
N GLY A 7 6.35 15.99 7.83
CA GLY A 7 7.65 15.98 7.14
C GLY A 7 7.99 14.71 6.37
N TYR A 8 7.09 13.73 6.33
CA TYR A 8 7.23 12.55 5.48
C TYR A 8 6.90 12.89 4.02
N PRO A 9 7.66 12.36 3.04
CA PRO A 9 7.31 12.46 1.63
C PRO A 9 6.00 11.71 1.41
N ASP A 10 4.89 12.45 1.39
CA ASP A 10 3.55 11.91 1.31
C ASP A 10 3.05 12.01 -0.14
N ASN A 11 3.18 10.90 -0.87
CA ASN A 11 2.66 10.76 -2.22
C ASN A 11 1.14 10.46 -2.26
N THR A 12 0.46 10.43 -1.10
CA THR A 12 -0.90 9.92 -0.96
C THR A 12 -1.98 10.92 -1.37
N ALA A 13 -1.67 12.22 -1.45
CA ALA A 13 -2.65 13.23 -1.85
C ALA A 13 -2.79 13.42 -3.38
N GLY A 14 -1.78 13.03 -4.18
CA GLY A 14 -1.73 13.34 -5.61
C GLY A 14 -2.34 12.30 -6.54
N GLU A 15 -2.44 11.03 -6.12
CA GLU A 15 -2.83 9.92 -7.00
C GLU A 15 -4.31 9.52 -6.91
N ALA A 16 -5.17 10.37 -6.34
CA ALA A 16 -6.60 10.09 -6.18
C ALA A 16 -7.39 10.03 -7.51
N ILE A 17 -6.79 10.39 -8.65
CA ILE A 17 -7.51 10.56 -9.93
C ILE A 17 -7.18 9.49 -10.98
N GLU A 18 -6.07 8.77 -10.89
CA GLU A 18 -5.70 7.86 -11.99
C GLU A 18 -6.08 6.38 -11.78
N ARG A 19 -7.21 6.05 -12.41
CA ARG A 19 -7.48 4.85 -13.23
C ARG A 19 -8.05 3.63 -12.52
N ALA A 20 -9.29 3.34 -12.90
CA ALA A 20 -10.15 2.22 -12.52
C ALA A 20 -9.65 0.81 -12.91
N ASP A 21 -8.43 0.69 -13.45
CA ASP A 21 -7.74 -0.59 -13.71
C ASP A 21 -6.64 -0.93 -12.68
N ARG A 22 -6.39 -0.03 -11.72
CA ARG A 22 -5.37 -0.22 -10.68
C ARG A 22 -5.98 -0.95 -9.47
N PRO A 23 -5.17 -1.69 -8.67
CA PRO A 23 -5.64 -2.24 -7.40
C PRO A 23 -6.31 -1.15 -6.57
N PRO A 24 -7.45 -1.43 -5.92
CA PRO A 24 -8.11 -0.46 -5.04
C PRO A 24 -7.11 0.16 -4.08
N HIS A 25 -7.25 1.45 -3.79
CA HIS A 25 -6.33 2.18 -2.90
C HIS A 25 -6.06 1.43 -1.59
N ALA A 26 -7.07 0.74 -1.05
CA ALA A 26 -6.96 -0.10 0.13
C ALA A 26 -5.89 -1.22 0.00
N VAL A 27 -5.76 -1.86 -1.16
CA VAL A 27 -4.76 -2.92 -1.41
C VAL A 27 -3.35 -2.35 -1.30
N LYS A 28 -3.10 -1.19 -1.92
CA LYS A 28 -1.81 -0.52 -1.86
C LYS A 28 -1.45 -0.12 -0.42
N GLN A 29 -2.42 0.43 0.32
CA GLN A 29 -2.22 0.81 1.72
C GLN A 29 -1.88 -0.39 2.60
N VAL A 30 -2.56 -1.51 2.44
CA VAL A 30 -2.28 -2.72 3.23
C VAL A 30 -0.87 -3.25 2.95
N ILE A 31 -0.44 -3.31 1.68
CA ILE A 31 0.92 -3.72 1.32
C ILE A 31 1.96 -2.79 1.96
N TYR A 32 1.74 -1.48 1.88
CA TYR A 32 2.62 -0.49 2.51
C TYR A 32 2.75 -0.70 4.03
N ILE A 33 1.63 -0.90 4.73
CA ILE A 33 1.63 -1.13 6.18
C ILE A 33 2.39 -2.42 6.55
N LEU A 34 2.26 -3.49 5.76
CA LEU A 34 3.00 -4.73 5.99
C LEU A 34 4.52 -4.53 5.88
N HIS A 35 4.97 -3.80 4.87
CA HIS A 35 6.39 -3.43 4.75
C HIS A 35 6.88 -2.55 5.91
N LEU A 36 6.04 -1.63 6.37
CA LEU A 36 6.38 -0.75 7.50
C LEU A 36 6.53 -1.55 8.81
N ILE A 37 5.59 -2.45 9.11
CA ILE A 37 5.64 -3.29 10.32
C ILE A 37 6.85 -4.22 10.31
N THR A 38 7.12 -4.86 9.17
CA THR A 38 8.29 -5.75 9.04
C THR A 38 9.58 -4.97 9.25
N SER A 39 9.73 -3.81 8.61
CA SER A 39 10.89 -2.93 8.81
C SER A 39 11.06 -2.48 10.26
N LEU A 40 9.97 -2.08 10.94
CA LEU A 40 10.01 -1.71 12.37
C LEU A 40 10.47 -2.86 13.26
N ALA A 41 10.15 -4.10 12.88
CA ALA A 41 10.51 -5.29 13.62
C ALA A 41 11.90 -5.85 13.24
N GLY A 42 12.68 -5.14 12.40
CA GLY A 42 13.99 -5.61 11.93
C GLY A 42 13.90 -6.82 10.99
N MET A 43 12.75 -6.98 10.33
CA MET A 43 12.46 -8.06 9.39
C MET A 43 12.16 -7.49 8.00
N GLU A 44 12.17 -8.36 6.99
CA GLU A 44 11.79 -8.00 5.64
C GLU A 44 10.88 -9.07 5.03
N ILE A 45 10.08 -8.65 4.05
CA ILE A 45 9.28 -9.57 3.26
C ILE A 45 10.16 -10.10 2.13
N VAL A 46 10.49 -11.40 2.17
CA VAL A 46 11.39 -12.05 1.19
C VAL A 46 10.64 -12.53 -0.08
N GLY A 47 9.31 -12.45 -0.10
CA GLY A 47 8.46 -12.94 -1.19
C GLY A 47 7.39 -11.96 -1.65
N ARG A 48 6.53 -12.40 -2.58
CA ARG A 48 5.38 -11.61 -3.04
C ARG A 48 4.25 -11.63 -2.02
N VAL A 49 3.70 -10.47 -1.70
CA VAL A 49 2.50 -10.34 -0.87
C VAL A 49 1.28 -10.37 -1.76
N THR A 50 0.44 -11.40 -1.61
CA THR A 50 -0.86 -11.47 -2.28
C THR A 50 -1.98 -11.17 -1.29
N LEU A 51 -2.78 -10.16 -1.60
CA LEU A 51 -3.98 -9.80 -0.86
C LEU A 51 -5.21 -10.37 -1.56
N LYS A 52 -6.08 -11.02 -0.78
CA LYS A 52 -7.36 -11.53 -1.24
C LYS A 52 -8.48 -10.76 -0.58
N ASP A 53 -9.36 -10.17 -1.37
CA ASP A 53 -10.61 -9.61 -0.84
C ASP A 53 -11.53 -10.76 -0.43
N LYS A 54 -11.97 -10.73 0.83
CA LYS A 54 -12.71 -11.84 1.44
C LYS A 54 -14.14 -11.98 0.90
N GLU A 55 -14.70 -10.92 0.33
CA GLU A 55 -16.10 -10.90 -0.14
C GLU A 55 -16.20 -11.31 -1.61
N THR A 56 -15.35 -10.72 -2.44
CA THR A 56 -15.30 -10.92 -3.89
C THR A 56 -14.38 -12.05 -4.32
N GLY A 57 -13.46 -12.48 -3.44
CA GLY A 57 -12.45 -13.49 -3.74
C GLY A 57 -11.34 -13.02 -4.69
N ARG A 58 -11.34 -11.74 -5.10
CA ARG A 58 -10.33 -11.16 -5.98
C ARG A 58 -8.97 -11.12 -5.29
N GLU A 59 -7.94 -11.38 -6.07
CA GLU A 59 -6.56 -11.41 -5.59
C GLU A 59 -5.74 -10.32 -6.27
N TRP A 60 -4.94 -9.61 -5.50
CA TRP A 60 -3.96 -8.63 -5.97
C TRP A 60 -2.61 -8.96 -5.36
N SER A 61 -1.55 -8.84 -6.16
CA SER A 61 -0.20 -9.28 -5.79
C SER A 61 0.85 -8.36 -6.38
#